data_AF-A0A7Z9WCF9-F1
#
_entry.id   AF-A0A7Z9WCF9-F1
#
_cell.length_a   1.000
_cell.length_b   1.000
_cell.length_c   1.000
_cell.angle_alpha   90.00
_cell.angle_beta   90.00
_cell.angle_gamma   90.00
#
_symmetry.space_group_name_H-M   'P 1'
#
loop_
_entity.id
_entity.type
_entity.pdbx_description
1 polymer ?
#
loop_
_entity_poly.entity_id
_entity_poly.type
_entity_poly.pdbx_seq_one_letter_code
_entity_poly.pdbx_strand_id
1 'polypeptide(L)'
;LPEIKQVLIDERDQYLAYKISTAPGKRVVAIVGAGHLPGIQKWITKPVDMEKLEELGPKGRVAGLLKWAIPGVIIALIISGFFIAGPSVGGKMLKWWVLANVLFSGLGAVAALAHPLTVLSAMAASPFTSLNPMVAAGWVAGLVEVLLRRPKVKDFEDLTQDITKLRGFWRNKITRILLVVVLTNIGSSFGTFVAIPMMIRYLT
;
A
#
# COMPACT_ATOMS: atom_id res chain seq x y z
N LEU A 1 16.10 -16.70 -0.58
CA LEU A 1 15.24 -17.36 0.44
C LEU A 1 15.82 -17.36 1.87
N PRO A 2 17.15 -17.54 2.10
CA PRO A 2 17.71 -17.55 3.46
C PRO A 2 17.46 -16.27 4.26
N GLU A 3 17.65 -15.09 3.63
CA GLU A 3 17.50 -13.79 4.28
C GLU A 3 16.05 -13.48 4.70
N ILE A 4 15.06 -13.88 3.89
CA ILE A 4 13.64 -13.66 4.20
C ILE A 4 13.22 -14.50 5.42
N LYS A 5 13.70 -15.75 5.52
CA LYS A 5 13.44 -16.60 6.68
C LYS A 5 14.11 -16.01 7.93
N GLN A 6 15.35 -15.53 7.79
CA GLN A 6 16.10 -14.94 8.88
C GLN A 6 15.38 -13.71 9.45
N VAL A 7 15.00 -12.77 8.59
CA VAL A 7 14.37 -11.50 9.01
C VAL A 7 12.92 -11.70 9.50
N LEU A 8 12.11 -12.53 8.84
CA LEU A 8 10.69 -12.64 9.19
C LEU A 8 10.37 -13.69 10.26
N ILE A 9 11.19 -14.74 10.39
CA ILE A 9 10.94 -15.86 11.30
C ILE A 9 11.99 -15.88 12.42
N ASP A 10 13.28 -15.93 12.08
CA ASP A 10 14.32 -16.13 13.11
C ASP A 10 14.48 -14.91 14.05
N GLU A 11 14.34 -13.68 13.55
CA GLU A 11 14.33 -12.46 14.39
C GLU A 11 13.09 -12.41 15.30
N ARG A 12 11.93 -12.80 14.77
CA ARG A 12 10.69 -12.88 15.55
C ARG A 12 10.77 -13.95 16.64
N ASP A 13 11.35 -15.11 16.34
CA ASP A 13 11.56 -16.19 17.30
C ASP A 13 12.52 -15.78 18.41
N GLN A 14 13.59 -15.04 18.08
CA GLN A 14 14.50 -14.44 19.06
C GLN A 14 13.78 -13.45 19.98
N TYR A 15 12.97 -12.55 19.40
CA TYR A 15 12.18 -11.58 20.16
C TYR A 15 11.23 -12.30 21.13
N LEU A 16 10.46 -13.28 20.65
CA LEU A 16 9.53 -14.05 21.47
C LEU A 16 10.27 -14.82 22.58
N ALA A 17 11.37 -15.49 22.25
CA ALA A 17 12.20 -16.20 23.21
C ALA A 17 12.71 -15.27 24.32
N TYR A 18 13.25 -14.11 23.96
CA TYR A 18 13.70 -13.12 24.93
C TYR A 18 12.56 -12.71 25.86
N LYS A 19 11.42 -12.27 25.31
CA LYS A 19 10.27 -11.81 26.13
C LYS A 19 9.72 -12.89 27.06
N ILE A 20 9.75 -14.16 26.65
CA ILE A 20 9.38 -15.29 27.51
C ILE A 20 10.42 -15.50 28.62
N SER A 21 11.71 -15.50 28.27
CA SER A 21 12.80 -15.72 29.22
C SER A 21 12.93 -14.62 30.28
N THR A 22 12.58 -13.38 29.94
CA THR A 22 12.62 -12.23 30.83
C THR A 22 11.26 -11.88 31.41
N ALA A 23 10.24 -12.72 31.22
CA ALA A 23 8.91 -12.48 31.76
C ALA A 23 8.96 -12.51 33.30
N PRO A 24 8.25 -11.59 33.99
CA PRO A 24 8.26 -11.55 35.44
C PRO A 24 7.57 -12.77 36.05
N GLY A 25 8.09 -13.25 37.19
CA GLY A 25 7.49 -14.34 37.96
C GLY A 25 8.37 -15.59 38.02
N LYS A 26 8.04 -16.49 38.96
CA LYS A 26 8.80 -17.74 39.18
C LYS A 26 8.39 -18.88 38.24
N ARG A 27 7.20 -18.79 37.65
CA ARG A 27 6.65 -19.78 36.71
C ARG A 27 6.00 -19.02 35.57
N VAL A 28 6.51 -19.24 34.36
CA VAL A 28 6.02 -18.59 33.14
C VAL A 28 5.39 -19.67 32.25
N VAL A 29 4.16 -19.42 31.80
CA VAL A 29 3.46 -20.26 30.82
C VAL A 29 3.28 -19.43 29.56
N ALA A 30 3.84 -19.88 28.44
CA ALA A 30 3.77 -19.19 27.16
C ALA A 30 2.90 -20.00 26.16
N ILE A 31 1.90 -19.35 25.57
CA ILE A 31 1.09 -19.91 24.49
C ILE A 31 1.60 -19.32 23.18
N VAL A 32 2.09 -20.17 22.28
CA VAL A 32 2.77 -19.75 21.05
C VAL A 32 2.23 -20.50 19.84
N GLY A 33 2.30 -19.89 18.66
CA GLY A 33 1.94 -20.56 17.41
C GLY A 33 2.90 -21.70 17.09
N ALA A 34 2.40 -22.83 16.61
CA ALA A 34 3.18 -24.04 16.37
C ALA A 34 4.41 -23.82 15.47
N GLY A 35 4.33 -22.90 14.50
CA GLY A 35 5.44 -22.56 13.61
C GLY A 35 6.64 -21.91 14.29
N HIS A 36 6.45 -21.25 15.44
CA HIS A 36 7.50 -20.55 16.19
C HIS A 36 8.14 -21.43 17.28
N LEU A 37 7.51 -22.56 17.65
CA LEU A 37 7.97 -23.40 18.74
C LEU A 37 9.44 -23.87 18.59
N PRO A 38 9.89 -24.37 17.42
CA PRO A 38 11.28 -24.82 17.27
C PRO A 38 12.30 -23.67 17.41
N GLY A 39 11.98 -22.50 16.88
CA GLY A 39 12.85 -21.33 16.98
C GLY A 39 12.92 -20.78 18.39
N ILE A 40 11.78 -20.70 19.09
CA ILE A 40 11.74 -20.28 20.49
C ILE A 40 12.59 -21.23 21.34
N GLN A 41 12.41 -22.56 21.23
CA GLN A 41 13.22 -23.52 21.98
C GLN A 41 14.72 -23.38 21.72
N LYS A 42 15.12 -23.06 20.47
CA LYS A 42 16.52 -22.84 20.10
C LYS A 42 17.13 -21.59 20.73
N TRP A 43 16.32 -20.54 20.96
CA TRP A 43 16.78 -19.24 21.44
C TRP A 43 16.46 -18.94 22.91
N ILE A 44 15.58 -19.72 23.57
CA ILE A 44 15.07 -19.45 24.92
C ILE A 44 16.15 -19.37 26.01
N THR A 45 17.27 -20.06 25.82
CA THR A 45 18.42 -20.06 26.75
C THR A 45 19.60 -19.23 26.26
N LYS A 46 19.48 -18.59 25.09
CA LYS A 46 20.57 -17.83 24.47
C LYS A 46 20.42 -16.35 24.75
N PRO A 47 21.53 -15.61 24.88
CA PRO A 47 21.47 -14.15 24.91
C PRO A 47 20.92 -13.64 23.56
N VAL A 48 19.97 -12.72 23.63
CA VAL A 48 19.37 -12.05 22.47
C VAL A 48 19.63 -10.55 22.61
N ASP A 49 20.18 -9.95 21.57
CA ASP A 49 20.42 -8.51 21.50
C ASP A 49 19.15 -7.78 21.07
N MET A 50 18.42 -7.27 22.05
CA MET A 50 17.16 -6.58 21.82
C MET A 50 17.33 -5.20 21.19
N GLU A 51 18.45 -4.51 21.48
CA GLU A 51 18.71 -3.19 20.90
C GLU A 51 18.85 -3.32 19.39
N LYS A 52 19.58 -4.33 18.93
CA LYS A 52 19.71 -4.62 17.50
C LYS A 52 18.40 -5.05 16.84
N LEU A 53 17.56 -5.84 17.52
CA LEU A 53 16.27 -6.28 16.99
C LEU A 53 15.24 -5.14 16.92
N GLU A 54 15.34 -4.15 17.80
CA GLU A 54 14.44 -2.98 17.84
C GLU A 54 15.01 -1.78 17.05
N GLU A 55 16.25 -1.86 16.56
CA GLU A 55 16.86 -0.82 15.74
C GLU A 55 16.17 -0.71 14.38
N LEU A 56 15.53 0.43 14.13
CA LEU A 56 15.04 0.78 12.81
C LEU A 56 16.18 1.38 11.98
N GLY A 57 16.52 0.72 10.86
CA GLY A 57 17.53 1.23 9.94
C GLY A 57 17.29 2.70 9.54
N PRO A 58 18.36 3.48 9.33
CA PRO A 58 18.26 4.91 9.08
C PRO A 58 17.41 5.20 7.84
N LYS A 59 16.39 6.04 7.97
CA LYS A 59 15.59 6.50 6.82
C LYS A 59 16.49 7.32 5.89
N GLY A 60 16.74 6.82 4.68
CA GLY A 60 17.52 7.53 3.68
C GLY A 60 16.91 8.90 3.37
N ARG A 61 17.60 9.99 3.75
CA ARG A 61 17.14 11.38 3.56
C ARG A 61 16.81 11.69 2.10
N VAL A 62 17.61 11.13 1.17
CA VAL A 62 17.43 11.28 -0.28
C VAL A 62 16.11 10.64 -0.74
N ALA A 63 15.81 9.41 -0.32
CA ALA A 63 14.53 8.76 -0.62
C ALA A 63 13.34 9.54 -0.04
N GLY A 64 13.54 10.14 1.13
CA GLY A 64 12.57 11.03 1.78
C GLY A 64 12.27 12.31 0.99
N LEU A 65 13.22 12.85 0.22
CA LEU A 65 13.01 14.01 -0.65
C LEU A 65 12.45 13.59 -2.01
N LEU A 66 12.99 12.53 -2.60
CA LEU A 66 12.62 12.06 -3.94
C LEU A 66 11.13 11.73 -4.05
N LYS A 67 10.53 11.18 -2.98
CA LYS A 67 9.09 10.88 -2.91
C LYS A 67 8.19 12.12 -3.07
N TRP A 68 8.69 13.31 -2.74
CA TRP A 68 7.95 14.58 -2.87
C TRP A 68 8.26 15.33 -4.16
N ALA A 69 9.28 14.90 -4.92
CA ALA A 69 9.67 15.56 -6.16
C ALA A 69 8.53 15.54 -7.20
N ILE A 70 7.89 14.38 -7.40
CA ILE A 70 6.80 14.24 -8.39
C ILE A 70 5.60 15.14 -8.04
N PRO A 71 5.01 15.08 -6.82
CA PRO A 71 3.97 16.03 -6.42
C PRO A 71 4.38 17.50 -6.56
N GLY A 72 5.62 17.83 -6.14
CA GLY A 72 6.14 19.19 -6.23
C GLY A 72 6.19 19.70 -7.68
N VAL A 73 6.65 18.88 -8.62
CA VAL A 73 6.67 19.20 -10.05
C VAL A 73 5.26 19.42 -10.60
N ILE A 74 4.30 18.58 -10.23
CA ILE A 74 2.92 18.71 -10.71
C ILE A 74 2.28 20.00 -10.19
N ILE A 75 2.46 20.30 -8.90
CA ILE A 75 1.95 21.53 -8.29
C ILE A 75 2.59 22.76 -8.96
N ALA A 76 3.92 22.74 -9.15
CA ALA A 76 4.64 23.82 -9.82
C ALA A 76 4.14 24.02 -11.27
N LEU A 77 3.89 22.92 -12.00
CA LEU A 77 3.35 22.96 -13.35
C LEU A 77 1.97 23.65 -13.38
N ILE A 78 1.04 23.23 -12.51
CA ILE A 78 -0.30 23.82 -12.43
C ILE A 78 -0.20 25.31 -12.09
N ILE A 79 0.58 25.67 -11.06
CA ILE A 79 0.82 27.06 -10.67
C ILE A 79 1.37 27.88 -11.84
N SER A 80 2.38 27.37 -12.54
CA SER A 80 2.96 28.04 -13.70
C SER A 80 1.93 28.29 -14.81
N GLY A 81 1.01 27.35 -15.03
CA GLY A 81 -0.09 27.52 -15.98
C GLY A 81 -1.04 28.66 -15.63
N PHE A 82 -1.31 28.88 -14.33
CA PHE A 82 -2.15 30.00 -13.89
C PHE A 82 -1.45 31.35 -14.04
N PHE A 83 -0.16 31.43 -13.70
CA PHE A 83 0.58 32.70 -13.67
C PHE A 83 1.14 33.10 -15.04
N ILE A 84 1.60 32.16 -15.87
CA ILE A 84 2.25 32.44 -17.16
C ILE A 84 1.24 32.42 -18.30
N ALA A 85 0.40 31.38 -18.37
CA ALA A 85 -0.53 31.16 -19.48
C ALA A 85 -1.97 31.63 -19.18
N GLY A 86 -2.21 32.11 -17.96
CA GLY A 86 -3.47 32.70 -17.50
C GLY A 86 -4.49 31.69 -16.93
N PRO A 87 -5.55 32.20 -16.26
CA PRO A 87 -6.50 31.35 -15.52
C PRO A 87 -7.24 30.31 -16.38
N SER A 88 -7.49 30.61 -17.66
CA SER A 88 -8.12 29.67 -18.59
C SER A 88 -7.26 28.42 -18.83
N VAL A 89 -5.95 28.60 -18.98
CA VAL A 89 -5.00 27.50 -19.21
C VAL A 89 -4.80 26.71 -17.92
N GLY A 90 -4.58 27.38 -16.79
CA GLY A 90 -4.49 26.73 -15.48
C GLY A 90 -5.73 25.86 -15.17
N GLY A 91 -6.93 26.34 -15.49
CA GLY A 91 -8.17 25.58 -15.36
C GLY A 91 -8.23 24.33 -16.25
N LYS A 92 -7.75 24.43 -17.50
CA LYS A 92 -7.65 23.26 -18.41
C LYS A 92 -6.65 22.23 -17.90
N MET A 93 -5.51 22.65 -17.36
CA MET A 93 -4.50 21.77 -16.79
C MET A 93 -5.05 21.01 -15.57
N LEU A 94 -5.72 21.72 -14.65
CA LEU A 94 -6.37 21.12 -13.50
C LEU A 94 -7.46 20.12 -13.94
N LYS A 95 -8.26 20.46 -14.96
CA LYS A 95 -9.28 19.58 -15.52
C LYS A 95 -8.66 18.28 -16.04
N TRP A 96 -7.57 18.34 -16.80
CA TRP A 96 -6.89 17.14 -17.30
C TRP A 96 -6.24 16.32 -16.20
N TRP A 97 -5.66 16.97 -15.18
CA TRP A 97 -5.13 16.30 -13.99
C TRP A 97 -6.21 15.46 -13.31
N VAL A 98 -7.35 16.08 -13.00
CA VAL A 98 -8.48 15.40 -12.36
C VAL A 98 -9.04 14.30 -13.27
N LEU A 99 -9.30 14.61 -14.53
CA LEU A 99 -9.95 13.67 -15.45
C LEU A 99 -9.10 12.41 -15.70
N ALA A 100 -7.80 12.56 -15.92
CA ALA A 100 -6.92 11.41 -16.13
C ALA A 100 -6.86 10.53 -14.88
N ASN A 101 -6.66 11.11 -13.70
CA ASN A 101 -6.61 10.34 -12.45
C ASN A 101 -7.93 9.64 -12.15
N VAL A 102 -9.06 10.33 -12.31
CA VAL A 102 -10.41 9.78 -12.11
C VAL A 102 -10.67 8.61 -13.06
N LEU A 103 -10.40 8.81 -14.36
CA LEU A 103 -10.70 7.82 -15.38
C LEU A 103 -9.88 6.54 -15.17
N PHE A 104 -8.55 6.66 -15.06
CA PHE A 104 -7.70 5.48 -14.96
C PHE A 104 -7.81 4.77 -13.61
N SER A 105 -7.97 5.49 -12.49
CA SER A 105 -8.20 4.84 -11.18
C SER A 105 -9.55 4.11 -11.14
N GLY A 106 -10.60 4.73 -11.70
CA GLY A 106 -11.91 4.11 -11.86
C GLY A 106 -11.88 2.86 -12.74
N LEU A 107 -11.19 2.91 -13.88
CA LEU A 107 -10.99 1.75 -14.76
C LEU A 107 -10.24 0.62 -14.02
N GLY A 108 -9.23 0.94 -13.22
CA GLY A 108 -8.53 -0.04 -12.38
C GLY A 108 -9.46 -0.72 -11.37
N ALA A 109 -10.30 0.06 -10.68
CA ALA A 109 -11.29 -0.48 -9.75
C ALA A 109 -12.37 -1.33 -10.45
N VAL A 110 -12.85 -0.90 -11.63
CA VAL A 110 -13.80 -1.66 -12.44
C VAL A 110 -13.19 -2.98 -12.92
N ALA A 111 -11.93 -2.97 -13.37
CA ALA A 111 -11.21 -4.18 -13.77
C ALA A 111 -11.07 -5.19 -12.63
N ALA A 112 -10.98 -4.73 -11.38
CA ALA A 112 -11.01 -5.58 -10.19
C ALA A 112 -12.41 -6.12 -9.83
N LEU A 113 -13.46 -5.75 -10.56
CA LEU A 113 -14.87 -6.03 -10.25
C LEU A 113 -15.27 -5.53 -8.85
N ALA A 114 -14.75 -4.35 -8.50
CA ALA A 114 -15.03 -3.68 -7.24
C ALA A 114 -16.52 -3.33 -7.10
N HIS A 115 -16.96 -3.08 -5.87
CA HIS A 115 -18.29 -2.51 -5.63
C HIS A 115 -18.41 -1.11 -6.29
N PRO A 116 -19.57 -0.71 -6.85
CA PRO A 116 -19.72 0.60 -7.48
C PRO A 116 -19.30 1.79 -6.59
N LEU A 117 -19.63 1.77 -5.30
CA LEU A 117 -19.17 2.77 -4.33
C LEU A 117 -17.65 2.77 -4.12
N THR A 118 -16.99 1.61 -4.26
CA THR A 118 -15.53 1.50 -4.25
C THR A 118 -14.91 2.15 -5.48
N VAL A 119 -15.53 1.99 -6.66
CA VAL A 119 -15.10 2.68 -7.88
C VAL A 119 -15.22 4.19 -7.69
N LEU A 120 -16.34 4.67 -7.14
CA LEU A 120 -16.52 6.09 -6.86
C LEU A 120 -15.51 6.63 -5.84
N SER A 121 -15.19 5.86 -4.79
CA SER A 121 -14.18 6.29 -3.81
C SER A 121 -12.77 6.35 -4.42
N ALA A 122 -12.42 5.39 -5.29
CA ALA A 122 -11.17 5.40 -6.06
C ALA A 122 -11.06 6.64 -6.96
N MET A 123 -12.16 6.99 -7.65
CA MET A 123 -12.26 8.16 -8.52
C MET A 123 -12.14 9.46 -7.73
N ALA A 124 -12.83 9.57 -6.58
CA ALA A 124 -12.79 10.75 -5.75
C ALA A 124 -11.42 10.94 -5.08
N ALA A 125 -10.78 9.87 -4.63
CA ALA A 125 -9.51 9.93 -3.92
C ALA A 125 -8.30 10.15 -4.85
N SER A 126 -8.32 9.67 -6.10
CA SER A 126 -7.13 9.63 -6.96
C SER A 126 -6.48 10.98 -7.26
N PRO A 127 -7.20 12.08 -7.56
CA PRO A 127 -6.55 13.35 -7.88
C PRO A 127 -5.77 13.95 -6.71
N PHE A 128 -6.19 13.66 -5.47
CA PHE A 128 -5.56 14.14 -4.25
C PHE A 128 -4.44 13.21 -3.78
N THR A 129 -4.68 11.91 -3.81
CA THR A 129 -3.71 10.90 -3.37
C THR A 129 -2.52 10.78 -4.33
N SER A 130 -2.70 11.02 -5.64
CA SER A 130 -1.57 11.12 -6.58
C SER A 130 -0.62 12.29 -6.28
N LEU A 131 -1.06 13.31 -5.53
CA LEU A 131 -0.22 14.42 -5.03
C LEU A 131 0.32 14.17 -3.61
N ASN A 132 -0.02 13.05 -2.98
CA ASN A 132 0.40 12.71 -1.64
C ASN A 132 1.08 11.34 -1.61
N PRO A 133 2.42 11.27 -1.52
CA PRO A 133 3.14 10.00 -1.54
C PRO A 133 2.89 9.13 -0.30
N MET A 134 2.17 9.64 0.71
CA MET A 134 1.85 8.90 1.94
C MET A 134 0.57 8.07 1.83
N VAL A 135 -0.33 8.40 0.89
CA VAL A 135 -1.65 7.75 0.78
C VAL A 135 -1.93 7.43 -0.68
N ALA A 136 -2.23 6.18 -0.99
CA ALA A 136 -2.56 5.76 -2.35
C ALA A 136 -4.09 5.64 -2.54
N ALA A 137 -4.58 5.97 -3.74
CA ALA A 137 -6.00 5.87 -4.10
C ALA A 137 -6.58 4.46 -3.83
N GLY A 138 -5.78 3.43 -4.12
CA GLY A 138 -6.14 2.04 -3.90
C GLY A 138 -6.31 1.68 -2.43
N TRP A 139 -5.63 2.35 -1.49
CA TRP A 139 -5.87 2.10 -0.05
C TRP A 139 -7.24 2.61 0.38
N VAL A 140 -7.65 3.79 -0.11
CA VAL A 140 -9.00 4.32 0.13
C VAL A 140 -10.04 3.39 -0.49
N ALA A 141 -9.86 3.00 -1.75
CA ALA A 141 -10.74 2.06 -2.43
C ALA A 141 -10.81 0.70 -1.72
N GLY A 142 -9.66 0.12 -1.36
CA GLY A 142 -9.57 -1.15 -0.65
C GLY A 142 -10.26 -1.12 0.70
N LEU A 143 -10.14 -0.03 1.47
CA LEU A 143 -10.85 0.13 2.73
C LEU A 143 -12.36 0.16 2.51
N VAL A 144 -12.84 0.93 1.52
CA VAL A 144 -14.27 0.96 1.17
C VAL A 144 -14.76 -0.42 0.72
N GLU A 145 -13.98 -1.16 -0.07
CA GLU A 145 -14.32 -2.53 -0.49
C GLU A 145 -14.39 -3.48 0.69
N VAL A 146 -13.47 -3.40 1.66
CA VAL A 146 -13.50 -4.19 2.90
C VAL A 146 -14.79 -3.91 3.67
N LEU A 147 -15.16 -2.64 3.82
CA LEU A 147 -16.33 -2.24 4.60
C LEU A 147 -17.64 -2.71 3.94
N LEU A 148 -17.73 -2.63 2.62
CA LEU A 148 -18.91 -3.00 1.84
C LEU A 148 -19.01 -4.50 1.58
N ARG A 149 -17.87 -5.18 1.35
CA ARG A 149 -17.77 -6.61 1.03
C ARG A 149 -16.84 -7.33 2.00
N ARG A 150 -17.24 -7.30 3.27
CA ARG A 150 -16.47 -7.91 4.38
C ARG A 150 -16.04 -9.36 4.07
N PRO A 151 -14.74 -9.67 4.17
CA PRO A 151 -14.24 -11.04 4.06
C PRO A 151 -14.71 -11.88 5.25
N LYS A 152 -14.89 -13.18 5.02
CA LYS A 152 -15.30 -14.19 6.02
C LYS A 152 -14.10 -15.08 6.36
N VAL A 153 -14.20 -15.83 7.45
CA VAL A 153 -13.15 -16.79 7.88
C VAL A 153 -12.79 -17.77 6.76
N LYS A 154 -13.78 -18.32 6.06
CA LYS A 154 -13.57 -19.20 4.90
C LYS A 154 -12.69 -18.57 3.79
N ASP A 155 -12.76 -17.26 3.59
CA ASP A 155 -11.95 -16.59 2.57
C ASP A 155 -10.46 -16.61 2.95
N PHE A 156 -10.13 -16.69 4.24
CA PHE A 156 -8.77 -16.90 4.73
C PHE A 156 -8.32 -18.36 4.63
N GLU A 157 -9.22 -19.31 4.93
CA GLU A 157 -8.93 -20.74 4.82
C GLU A 157 -8.66 -21.14 3.36
N ASP A 158 -9.44 -20.60 2.42
CA ASP A 158 -9.31 -20.87 0.99
C ASP A 158 -8.18 -20.06 0.32
N LEU A 159 -7.60 -19.07 1.02
CA LEU A 159 -6.67 -18.08 0.44
C LEU A 159 -5.48 -18.73 -0.27
N THR A 160 -4.83 -19.72 0.37
CA THR A 160 -3.66 -20.41 -0.18
C THR A 160 -3.98 -21.12 -1.49
N GLN A 161 -5.22 -21.61 -1.65
CA GLN A 161 -5.64 -22.26 -2.88
C GLN A 161 -6.02 -21.23 -3.96
N ASP A 162 -6.71 -20.16 -3.57
CA ASP A 162 -7.20 -19.16 -4.51
C ASP A 162 -6.07 -18.32 -5.16
N ILE A 163 -4.98 -18.05 -4.45
CA ILE A 163 -3.83 -17.31 -5.02
C ILE A 163 -3.09 -18.09 -6.12
N THR A 164 -3.28 -19.41 -6.22
CA THR A 164 -2.66 -20.23 -7.27
C THR A 164 -3.40 -20.18 -8.61
N LYS A 165 -4.61 -19.60 -8.63
CA LYS A 165 -5.49 -19.56 -9.81
C LYS A 165 -5.82 -18.12 -10.15
N LEU A 166 -5.66 -17.72 -11.41
CA LEU A 166 -6.03 -16.37 -11.88
C LEU A 166 -7.47 -16.00 -11.52
N ARG A 167 -8.42 -16.91 -11.72
CA ARG A 167 -9.83 -16.69 -11.32
C ARG A 167 -10.03 -16.58 -9.81
N GLY A 168 -9.14 -17.17 -9.00
CA GLY A 168 -9.18 -17.08 -7.55
C GLY A 168 -9.02 -15.65 -7.06
N PHE A 169 -8.18 -14.85 -7.73
CA PHE A 169 -8.00 -13.42 -7.41
C PHE A 169 -9.30 -12.62 -7.45
N TRP A 170 -10.18 -12.89 -8.42
CA TRP A 170 -11.49 -12.23 -8.51
C TRP A 170 -12.57 -12.93 -7.70
N ARG A 171 -12.44 -14.23 -7.37
CA ARG A 171 -13.47 -14.98 -6.65
C ARG A 171 -13.40 -14.76 -5.15
N ASN A 172 -12.21 -14.84 -4.58
CA ASN A 172 -11.98 -14.68 -3.15
C ASN A 172 -12.01 -13.21 -2.77
N LYS A 173 -12.69 -12.89 -1.66
CA LYS A 173 -12.88 -11.49 -1.25
C LYS A 173 -11.57 -10.82 -0.85
N ILE A 174 -10.67 -11.54 -0.18
CA ILE A 174 -9.39 -11.00 0.30
C ILE A 174 -8.51 -10.65 -0.89
N THR A 175 -8.34 -11.59 -1.81
CA THR A 175 -7.54 -11.35 -3.02
C THR A 175 -8.16 -10.27 -3.89
N ARG A 176 -9.50 -10.19 -3.96
CA ARG A 176 -10.20 -9.14 -4.70
C ARG A 176 -9.92 -7.76 -4.10
N ILE A 177 -9.94 -7.61 -2.77
CA ILE A 177 -9.57 -6.35 -2.10
C ILE A 177 -8.13 -5.96 -2.46
N LEU A 178 -7.18 -6.90 -2.41
CA LEU A 178 -5.79 -6.64 -2.81
C LEU A 178 -5.69 -6.23 -4.29
N LEU A 179 -6.46 -6.89 -5.15
CA LEU A 179 -6.54 -6.56 -6.57
C LEU A 179 -7.10 -5.15 -6.81
N VAL A 180 -8.15 -4.76 -6.07
CA VAL A 180 -8.68 -3.39 -6.08
C VAL A 180 -7.58 -2.40 -5.74
N VAL A 181 -6.83 -2.63 -4.66
CA VAL A 181 -5.73 -1.75 -4.25
C VAL A 181 -4.70 -1.61 -5.37
N VAL A 182 -4.23 -2.73 -5.92
CA VAL A 182 -3.18 -2.75 -6.93
C VAL A 182 -3.63 -2.11 -8.23
N LEU A 183 -4.77 -2.52 -8.80
CA LEU A 183 -5.24 -2.01 -10.09
C LEU A 183 -5.63 -0.53 -10.00
N THR A 184 -6.21 -0.09 -8.89
CA THR A 184 -6.50 1.33 -8.66
C THR A 184 -5.22 2.16 -8.59
N ASN A 185 -4.18 1.66 -7.90
CA ASN A 185 -2.90 2.36 -7.82
C ASN A 185 -2.21 2.44 -9.18
N ILE A 186 -2.17 1.34 -9.92
CA ILE A 186 -1.65 1.30 -11.30
C ILE A 186 -2.41 2.31 -12.17
N GLY A 187 -3.74 2.33 -12.10
CA GLY A 187 -4.58 3.30 -12.78
C GLY A 187 -4.24 4.75 -12.40
N SER A 188 -4.13 5.06 -11.11
CA SER A 188 -3.75 6.39 -10.63
C SER A 188 -2.36 6.82 -11.14
N SER A 189 -1.40 5.91 -11.16
CA SER A 189 -0.07 6.16 -11.72
C SER A 189 -0.12 6.43 -13.22
N PHE A 190 -0.88 5.64 -13.99
CA PHE A 190 -1.11 5.93 -15.42
C PHE A 190 -1.78 7.29 -15.63
N GLY A 191 -2.78 7.62 -14.81
CA GLY A 191 -3.43 8.94 -14.84
C GLY A 191 -2.44 10.08 -14.64
N THR A 192 -1.52 9.93 -13.68
CA THR A 192 -0.43 10.90 -13.45
C THR A 192 0.50 11.03 -14.65
N PHE A 193 0.97 9.90 -15.20
CA PHE A 193 1.88 9.91 -16.36
C PHE A 193 1.24 10.43 -17.65
N VAL A 194 -0.08 10.26 -17.83
CA VAL A 194 -0.83 10.82 -18.96
C VAL A 194 -1.12 12.30 -18.75
N ALA A 195 -1.44 12.72 -17.53
CA ALA A 195 -1.77 14.10 -17.23
C ALA A 195 -0.59 15.05 -17.46
N ILE A 196 0.62 14.68 -17.05
CA ILE A 196 1.82 15.53 -17.17
C ILE A 196 2.06 16.04 -18.61
N PRO A 197 2.21 15.18 -19.65
CA PRO A 197 2.44 15.65 -21.01
C PRO A 197 1.22 16.40 -21.56
N MET A 198 0.00 16.02 -21.18
CA MET A 198 -1.22 16.73 -21.60
C MET A 198 -1.27 18.15 -21.03
N MET A 199 -0.82 18.35 -19.80
CA MET A 199 -0.72 19.68 -19.18
C MET A 199 0.40 20.52 -19.81
N ILE A 200 1.56 19.93 -20.09
CA ILE A 200 2.70 20.63 -20.73
C ILE A 200 2.32 21.18 -22.10
N ARG A 201 1.51 20.46 -22.88
CA ARG A 201 1.02 20.92 -24.19
C ARG A 201 0.21 22.22 -24.15
N TYR A 202 -0.28 22.64 -22.99
CA TYR A 202 -0.97 23.92 -22.85
C TYR A 202 -0.04 25.08 -22.49
N LEU A 203 1.23 24.80 -22.15
CA LEU A 203 2.25 25.79 -21.85
C LEU A 203 3.12 26.14 -23.07
N THR A 204 3.14 25.28 -24.08
CA THR A 204 3.82 25.46 -25.38
C THR A 204 2.84 25.86 -26.45
#